data_AF-A0AAN6LCL2-F1
#
_entry.id   AF-A0AAN6LCL2-F1
#
_cell.length_a   1.000
_cell.length_b   1.000
_cell.length_c   1.000
_cell.angle_alpha   90.00
_cell.angle_beta   90.00
_cell.angle_gamma   90.00
#
_symmetry.space_group_name_H-M   'P 1'
#
loop_
_entity.id
_entity.type
_entity.pdbx_description
1 polymer ?
#
loop_
_entity_poly.entity_id
_entity_poly.type
_entity_poly.pdbx_seq_one_letter_code
_entity_poly.pdbx_strand_id
1 'polypeptide(L)'
;MPPTPQTNAFMDLPTELHAHIATYLSYPDALALKHTNTYFYALVRTGLGLKVNWILERCKLKLRVPFNSCEFRTDQTFCNSEIREIMEKRRRHQECKAGSRGCLVVEGSSCGGGTPFWLLRRSRMFLWRRRRAMVDYLAIIVAMMVCFIAIMWLPASRILFAEYLPGVMKIQVNAT
;
A
#
# COMPACT_ATOMS: atom_id res chain seq x y z
N MET A 1 4.02 23.01 37.53
CA MET A 1 2.63 22.53 37.74
C MET A 1 2.65 21.02 37.57
N PRO A 2 2.33 20.21 38.59
CA PRO A 2 2.27 18.76 38.41
C PRO A 2 1.09 18.42 37.46
N PRO A 3 1.23 17.41 36.60
CA PRO A 3 0.13 16.98 35.74
C PRO A 3 -1.04 16.49 36.61
N THR A 4 -2.20 17.14 36.49
CA THR A 4 -3.43 16.66 37.10
C THR A 4 -3.74 15.27 36.54
N PRO A 5 -4.04 14.26 37.39
CA PRO A 5 -4.47 12.96 36.90
C PRO A 5 -5.72 13.19 36.05
N GLN A 6 -5.64 12.86 34.77
CA GLN A 6 -6.81 12.86 33.89
C GLN A 6 -7.72 11.75 34.40
N THR A 7 -8.69 12.09 35.24
CA THR A 7 -9.81 11.22 35.55
C THR A 7 -10.43 10.80 34.22
N ASN A 8 -10.69 9.51 34.04
CA ASN A 8 -11.28 8.95 32.82
C ASN A 8 -12.74 9.41 32.70
N ALA A 9 -12.96 10.71 32.52
CA ALA A 9 -14.26 11.35 32.56
C ALA A 9 -15.22 10.75 31.55
N PHE A 10 -14.71 10.17 30.46
CA PHE A 10 -15.52 9.42 29.50
C PHE A 10 -16.07 8.13 30.08
N MET A 11 -15.24 7.30 30.75
CA MET A 11 -15.70 6.01 31.31
C MET A 11 -16.63 6.17 32.51
N ASP A 12 -16.63 7.33 33.15
CA ASP A 12 -17.53 7.67 34.24
C ASP A 12 -18.96 8.01 33.74
N LEU A 13 -19.17 8.12 32.42
CA LEU A 13 -20.51 8.32 31.87
C LEU A 13 -21.37 7.05 32.01
N PRO A 14 -22.69 7.23 32.25
CA PRO A 14 -23.64 6.13 32.20
C PRO A 14 -23.75 5.51 30.80
N THR A 15 -24.13 4.24 30.76
CA THR A 15 -24.15 3.41 29.52
C THR A 15 -25.06 3.97 28.44
N GLU A 16 -26.15 4.63 28.84
CA GLU A 16 -27.09 5.29 27.94
C GLU A 16 -26.42 6.41 27.15
N LEU A 17 -25.55 7.19 27.81
CA LEU A 17 -24.80 8.25 27.13
C LEU A 17 -23.73 7.66 26.21
N HIS A 18 -23.05 6.58 26.61
CA HIS A 18 -22.14 5.86 25.71
C HIS A 18 -22.85 5.36 24.45
N ALA A 19 -24.02 4.75 24.60
CA ALA A 19 -24.83 4.28 23.48
C ALA A 19 -25.28 5.44 22.58
N HIS A 20 -25.70 6.56 23.19
CA HIS A 20 -26.12 7.75 22.46
C HIS A 20 -24.97 8.36 21.66
N ILE A 21 -23.79 8.53 22.26
CA ILE A 21 -22.58 9.03 21.59
C ILE A 21 -22.21 8.12 20.41
N ALA A 22 -22.32 6.80 20.59
CA ALA A 22 -22.03 5.83 19.52
C ALA A 22 -22.93 6.00 18.28
N THR A 23 -24.14 6.56 18.42
CA THR A 23 -25.04 6.81 17.27
C THR A 23 -24.60 7.97 16.38
N TYR A 24 -23.82 8.92 16.92
CA TYR A 24 -23.31 10.07 16.16
C TYR A 24 -21.99 9.79 15.44
N LEU A 25 -21.34 8.66 15.73
CA LEU A 25 -20.05 8.32 15.16
C LEU A 25 -20.19 7.82 13.72
N SER A 26 -19.30 8.26 12.84
CA SER A 26 -19.18 7.68 11.50
C SER A 26 -18.63 6.24 11.60
N TYR A 27 -18.89 5.40 10.58
CA TYR A 27 -18.45 3.99 10.58
C TYR A 27 -17.01 3.75 11.07
N PRO A 28 -15.97 4.43 10.56
CA PRO A 28 -14.60 4.18 11.02
C PRO A 28 -14.36 4.57 12.48
N ASP A 29 -15.05 5.59 13.00
CA ASP A 29 -14.89 6.02 14.39
C ASP A 29 -15.66 5.09 15.34
N ALA A 30 -16.85 4.65 14.95
CA ALA A 30 -17.62 3.64 15.69
C ALA A 30 -16.87 2.31 15.75
N LEU A 31 -16.26 1.88 14.64
CA LEU A 31 -15.43 0.68 14.61
C LEU A 31 -14.18 0.84 15.49
N ALA A 32 -13.54 2.01 15.47
CA ALA A 32 -12.42 2.28 16.36
C ALA A 32 -12.84 2.17 17.83
N LEU A 33 -13.95 2.83 18.23
CA LEU A 33 -14.49 2.78 19.58
C LEU A 33 -14.78 1.34 20.01
N LYS A 34 -15.40 0.54 19.14
CA LYS A 34 -15.68 -0.88 19.35
C LYS A 34 -14.42 -1.69 19.70
N HIS A 35 -13.28 -1.35 19.13
CA HIS A 35 -12.01 -2.05 19.35
C HIS A 35 -11.13 -1.46 20.48
N THR A 36 -11.58 -0.40 21.18
CA THR A 36 -10.82 0.18 22.31
C THR A 36 -10.93 -0.65 23.59
N ASN A 37 -12.11 -1.20 23.88
CA ASN A 37 -12.41 -1.94 25.10
C ASN A 37 -13.49 -3.01 24.81
N THR A 38 -13.47 -4.12 25.56
CA THR A 38 -14.48 -5.17 25.53
C THR A 38 -15.88 -4.65 25.85
N TYR A 39 -16.03 -3.67 26.74
CA TYR A 39 -17.30 -3.01 27.03
C TYR A 39 -17.92 -2.39 25.76
N PHE A 40 -17.16 -1.55 25.05
CA PHE A 40 -17.62 -0.93 23.80
C PHE A 40 -17.79 -1.94 22.67
N TYR A 41 -17.04 -3.04 22.69
CA TYR A 41 -17.19 -4.11 21.71
C TYR A 41 -18.61 -4.69 21.71
N ALA A 42 -19.20 -4.87 22.91
CA ALA A 42 -20.56 -5.37 23.08
C ALA A 42 -21.62 -4.28 22.88
N LEU A 43 -21.33 -3.02 23.25
CA LEU A 43 -22.28 -1.91 23.19
C LEU A 43 -22.47 -1.33 21.79
N VAL A 44 -21.37 -1.13 21.04
CA VAL A 44 -21.37 -0.36 19.79
C VAL A 44 -21.82 -1.22 18.61
N ARG A 45 -22.88 -0.77 17.92
CA ARG A 45 -23.46 -1.47 16.76
C ARG A 45 -23.00 -0.86 15.44
N THR A 46 -22.13 -1.58 14.73
CA THR A 46 -21.61 -1.26 13.38
C THR A 46 -22.47 -1.93 12.28
N GLY A 47 -23.74 -1.53 12.20
CA GLY A 47 -24.70 -2.12 11.26
C GLY A 47 -24.52 -1.70 9.79
N LEU A 48 -25.32 -2.29 8.90
CA LEU A 48 -25.36 -1.98 7.46
C LEU A 48 -25.57 -0.48 7.19
N GLY A 49 -26.51 0.15 7.89
CA GLY A 49 -26.85 1.56 7.68
C GLY A 49 -25.65 2.48 7.90
N LEU A 50 -24.80 2.20 8.90
CA LEU A 50 -23.60 2.99 9.18
C LEU A 50 -22.57 2.87 8.06
N LYS A 51 -22.37 1.64 7.54
CA LYS A 51 -21.46 1.34 6.42
C LYS A 51 -21.89 2.05 5.14
N VAL A 52 -23.18 1.95 4.81
CA VAL A 52 -23.77 2.58 3.61
C VAL A 52 -23.73 4.10 3.73
N ASN A 53 -24.12 4.67 4.87
CA ASN A 53 -24.09 6.12 5.08
C ASN A 53 -22.67 6.67 4.92
N TRP A 54 -21.67 5.98 5.47
CA TRP A 54 -20.26 6.35 5.30
C TRP A 54 -19.81 6.33 3.83
N ILE A 55 -20.21 5.32 3.05
CA ILE A 55 -19.91 5.28 1.60
C ILE A 55 -20.59 6.45 0.88
N LEU A 56 -21.87 6.72 1.16
CA LEU A 56 -22.62 7.82 0.57
C LEU A 56 -22.00 9.19 0.89
N GLU A 57 -21.57 9.39 2.13
CA GLU A 57 -20.85 10.59 2.56
C GLU A 57 -19.57 10.80 1.74
N ARG A 58 -18.78 9.73 1.53
CA ARG A 58 -17.57 9.80 0.69
C ARG A 58 -17.88 10.14 -0.77
N CYS A 59 -18.98 9.62 -1.32
CA CYS A 59 -19.44 9.99 -2.66
C CYS A 59 -19.78 11.49 -2.73
N LYS A 60 -20.52 12.02 -1.73
CA LYS A 60 -20.87 13.45 -1.66
C LYS A 60 -19.64 14.35 -1.58
N LEU A 61 -18.63 13.94 -0.80
CA LEU A 61 -17.37 14.66 -0.64
C LEU A 61 -16.40 14.47 -1.82
N LYS A 62 -16.78 13.74 -2.88
CA LYS A 62 -15.94 13.40 -4.05
C LYS A 62 -14.60 12.77 -3.64
N LEU A 63 -14.61 11.95 -2.59
CA LEU A 63 -13.45 11.19 -2.12
C LEU A 63 -13.37 9.84 -2.84
N ARG A 64 -12.25 9.13 -2.68
CA ARG A 64 -12.10 7.77 -3.23
C ARG A 64 -13.13 6.83 -2.57
N VAL A 65 -13.95 6.19 -3.38
CA VAL A 65 -14.95 5.19 -2.97
C VAL A 65 -14.37 3.80 -3.25
N PRO A 66 -14.60 2.79 -2.39
CA PRO A 66 -14.22 1.41 -2.72
C PRO A 66 -15.08 0.91 -3.91
N PHE A 67 -14.42 0.44 -4.97
CA PHE A 67 -15.10 -0.02 -6.20
C PHE A 67 -15.28 -1.54 -6.27
N ASN A 68 -14.54 -2.28 -5.45
CA ASN A 68 -14.64 -3.74 -5.39
C ASN A 68 -15.84 -4.18 -4.55
N SER A 69 -16.37 -5.37 -4.82
CA SER A 69 -17.51 -5.99 -4.14
C SER A 69 -17.41 -5.84 -2.61
N CYS A 70 -18.21 -4.93 -2.05
CA CYS A 70 -18.26 -4.70 -0.61
C CYS A 70 -19.26 -5.69 0.01
N GLU A 71 -18.77 -6.64 0.78
CA GLU A 71 -19.63 -7.53 1.57
C GLU A 71 -20.01 -6.87 2.89
N PHE A 72 -21.26 -6.44 3.00
CA PHE A 72 -21.74 -5.71 4.18
C PHE A 72 -22.08 -6.59 5.39
N ARG A 73 -21.98 -7.92 5.24
CA ARG A 73 -22.51 -8.91 6.19
C ARG A 73 -21.83 -8.86 7.56
N THR A 74 -20.50 -8.71 7.59
CA THR A 74 -19.74 -8.55 8.84
C THR A 74 -18.76 -7.38 8.73
N ASP A 75 -18.20 -6.92 9.86
CA ASP A 75 -17.16 -5.88 9.84
C ASP A 75 -15.85 -6.42 9.25
N GLN A 76 -15.55 -7.70 9.46
CA GLN A 76 -14.35 -8.34 8.94
C GLN A 76 -14.40 -8.49 7.41
N THR A 77 -15.54 -8.89 6.86
CA THR A 77 -15.73 -8.99 5.40
C THR A 77 -15.79 -7.61 4.75
N PHE A 78 -16.37 -6.63 5.44
CA PHE A 78 -16.42 -5.26 4.94
C PHE A 78 -15.04 -4.60 4.95
N CYS A 79 -14.22 -4.82 5.99
CA CYS A 79 -12.87 -4.26 6.09
C CYS A 79 -11.85 -5.02 5.21
N ASN A 80 -12.03 -4.92 3.88
CA ASN A 80 -11.10 -5.46 2.90
C ASN A 80 -9.82 -4.61 2.82
N SER A 81 -8.84 -5.06 2.02
CA SER A 81 -7.56 -4.36 1.86
C SER A 81 -7.70 -2.92 1.37
N GLU A 82 -8.68 -2.64 0.49
CA GLU A 82 -8.97 -1.32 -0.06
C GLU A 82 -9.59 -0.38 1.00
N ILE A 83 -10.59 -0.84 1.74
CA ILE A 83 -11.23 -0.10 2.82
C ILE A 83 -10.21 0.18 3.93
N ARG A 84 -9.35 -0.78 4.26
CA ARG A 84 -8.25 -0.57 5.20
C ARG A 84 -7.28 0.52 4.73
N GLU A 85 -6.95 0.56 3.44
CA GLU A 85 -6.11 1.62 2.85
C GLU A 85 -6.79 2.99 2.97
N ILE A 86 -8.09 3.06 2.68
CA ILE A 86 -8.90 4.28 2.80
C ILE A 86 -8.95 4.77 4.27
N MET A 87 -9.22 3.87 5.21
CA MET A 87 -9.23 4.20 6.64
C MET A 87 -7.85 4.69 7.12
N GLU A 88 -6.76 4.09 6.63
CA GLU A 88 -5.40 4.52 6.94
C GLU A 88 -5.08 5.92 6.38
N LYS A 89 -5.53 6.21 5.15
CA LYS A 89 -5.43 7.54 4.55
C LYS A 89 -6.18 8.60 5.36
N ARG A 90 -7.39 8.26 5.84
CA ARG A 90 -8.17 9.11 6.75
C ARG A 90 -7.44 9.36 8.08
N ARG A 91 -6.90 8.31 8.73
CA ARG A 91 -6.12 8.44 9.98
C ARG A 91 -4.90 9.35 9.83
N ARG A 92 -4.24 9.29 8.66
CA ARG A 92 -3.08 10.14 8.34
C ARG A 92 -3.49 11.52 7.81
N HIS A 93 -4.78 11.85 7.82
CA HIS A 93 -5.33 13.10 7.31
C HIS A 93 -4.89 13.44 5.88
N GLN A 94 -4.63 12.42 5.05
CA GLN A 94 -4.16 12.60 3.66
C GLN A 94 -5.26 13.04 2.70
N GLU A 95 -6.53 12.89 3.12
CA GLU A 95 -7.71 13.32 2.38
C GLU A 95 -8.13 14.76 2.72
N CYS A 96 -7.50 15.37 3.73
CA CYS A 96 -7.75 16.75 4.11
C CYS A 96 -7.13 17.71 3.08
N LYS A 97 -7.96 18.54 2.46
CA LYS A 97 -7.48 19.69 1.69
C LYS A 97 -7.19 20.85 2.64
N ALA A 98 -6.08 21.55 2.42
CA ALA A 98 -5.84 22.83 3.07
C ALA A 98 -6.83 23.85 2.49
N GLY A 99 -7.84 24.23 3.25
CA GLY A 99 -8.84 25.22 2.87
C GLY A 99 -9.24 26.10 4.06
N SER A 100 -9.88 27.23 3.80
CA SER A 100 -10.24 28.25 4.80
C SER A 100 -11.19 27.78 5.90
N ARG A 101 -11.86 26.63 5.73
CA ARG A 101 -12.82 26.04 6.70
C ARG A 101 -12.33 24.76 7.40
N GLY A 102 -11.05 24.39 7.27
CA GLY A 102 -10.48 23.18 7.88
C GLY A 102 -10.48 21.95 6.96
N CYS A 103 -10.45 20.75 7.54
CA CYS A 103 -10.42 19.49 6.80
C CYS A 103 -11.80 19.11 6.23
N LEU A 104 -11.83 18.61 4.98
CA LEU A 104 -13.05 18.15 4.30
C LEU A 104 -13.76 16.97 5.01
N VAL A 105 -13.03 16.20 5.82
CA VAL A 105 -13.53 14.99 6.50
C VAL A 105 -14.01 15.28 7.93
N VAL A 106 -13.50 16.33 8.57
CA VAL A 106 -13.90 16.76 9.92
C VAL A 106 -14.18 18.25 9.86
N GLU A 107 -15.45 18.59 9.81
CA GLU A 107 -15.91 19.96 9.67
C GLU A 107 -15.45 20.80 10.89
N GLY A 108 -14.84 21.96 10.65
CA GLY A 108 -14.52 22.92 11.71
C GLY A 108 -13.13 22.83 12.34
N SER A 109 -12.23 21.92 11.92
CA SER A 109 -10.83 21.95 12.37
C SER A 109 -9.84 21.73 11.23
N SER A 110 -8.80 22.58 11.18
CA SER A 110 -7.64 22.35 10.33
C SER A 110 -6.86 21.18 10.93
N CYS A 111 -6.80 20.06 10.22
CA CYS A 111 -5.86 19.00 10.56
C CYS A 111 -4.46 19.58 10.37
N GLY A 112 -3.79 19.95 11.46
CA GLY A 112 -2.50 20.64 11.52
C GLY A 112 -1.31 19.83 11.00
N GLY A 113 -1.51 19.06 9.94
CA GLY A 113 -0.52 18.22 9.30
C GLY A 113 -0.59 18.39 7.80
N GLY A 114 0.04 19.43 7.28
CA GLY A 114 0.58 19.33 5.93
C GLY A 114 1.42 18.06 5.89
N THR A 115 1.06 17.11 5.04
CA THR A 115 1.87 15.89 4.91
C THR A 115 3.30 16.33 4.61
N PRO A 116 4.29 15.99 5.47
CA PRO A 116 5.66 16.36 5.17
C PRO A 116 6.00 15.74 3.82
N PHE A 117 6.56 16.55 2.92
CA PHE A 117 7.00 16.16 1.58
C PHE A 117 7.79 14.82 1.55
N TRP A 118 8.44 14.47 2.65
CA TRP A 118 9.11 13.20 2.90
C TRP A 118 8.22 11.94 2.79
N LEU A 119 6.93 11.99 3.14
CA LEU A 119 6.01 10.85 2.97
C LEU A 119 5.67 10.61 1.49
N LEU A 120 5.52 11.67 0.69
CA LEU A 120 5.39 11.54 -0.77
C LEU A 120 6.69 11.02 -1.42
N ARG A 121 7.85 11.37 -0.86
CA ARG A 121 9.16 10.87 -1.33
C ARG A 121 9.30 9.35 -1.14
N ARG A 122 8.77 8.79 -0.05
CA ARG A 122 8.84 7.34 0.24
C ARG A 122 8.01 6.50 -0.74
N SER A 123 6.80 6.93 -1.10
CA SER A 123 5.97 6.25 -2.11
C SER A 123 6.61 6.27 -3.50
N ARG A 124 7.18 7.42 -3.91
CA ARG A 124 7.99 7.50 -5.14
C ARG A 124 9.22 6.60 -5.06
N MET A 125 9.93 6.54 -3.94
CA MET A 125 11.08 5.65 -3.76
C MET A 125 10.71 4.17 -3.95
N PHE A 126 9.53 3.72 -3.48
CA PHE A 126 9.07 2.35 -3.71
C PHE A 126 8.79 2.06 -5.20
N LEU A 127 8.16 3.00 -5.93
CA LEU A 127 8.00 2.86 -7.38
C LEU A 127 9.35 2.88 -8.11
N TRP A 128 10.26 3.77 -7.73
CA TRP A 128 11.60 3.85 -8.31
C TRP A 128 12.44 2.61 -8.00
N ARG A 129 12.33 2.05 -6.79
CA ARG A 129 12.99 0.79 -6.39
C ARG A 129 12.42 -0.42 -7.14
N ARG A 130 11.11 -0.45 -7.38
CA ARG A 130 10.45 -1.50 -8.19
C ARG A 130 10.79 -1.37 -9.67
N ARG A 131 10.92 -0.16 -10.20
CA ARG A 131 11.40 0.10 -11.58
C ARG A 131 12.85 -0.30 -11.76
N ARG A 132 13.74 0.08 -10.83
CA ARG A 132 15.17 -0.26 -10.88
C ARG A 132 15.39 -1.78 -10.83
N ALA A 133 14.67 -2.49 -9.95
CA ALA A 133 14.74 -3.95 -9.87
C ALA A 133 14.37 -4.69 -11.19
N MET A 134 13.45 -4.14 -11.98
CA MET A 134 13.08 -4.74 -13.27
C MET A 134 14.15 -4.52 -14.35
N VAL A 135 14.83 -3.37 -14.32
CA VAL A 135 15.95 -3.08 -15.24
C VAL A 135 17.17 -3.93 -14.88
N ASP A 136 17.44 -4.11 -13.59
CA ASP A 136 18.57 -4.92 -13.11
C ASP A 136 18.42 -6.40 -13.55
N TYR A 137 17.20 -6.96 -13.53
CA TYR A 137 16.95 -8.34 -13.98
C TYR A 137 17.19 -8.54 -15.48
N LEU A 138 16.77 -7.58 -16.31
CA LEU A 138 16.95 -7.66 -17.76
C LEU A 138 18.43 -7.53 -18.14
N ALA A 139 19.18 -6.66 -17.45
CA ALA A 139 20.63 -6.53 -17.64
C ALA A 139 21.37 -7.84 -17.28
N ILE A 140 20.97 -8.51 -16.19
CA ILE A 140 21.53 -9.82 -15.81
C ILE A 140 21.26 -10.88 -16.89
N ILE A 141 20.04 -10.93 -17.43
CA ILE A 141 19.69 -11.89 -18.51
C ILE A 141 20.53 -11.63 -19.76
N VAL A 142 20.67 -10.37 -20.18
CA VAL A 142 21.49 -10.00 -21.35
C VAL A 142 22.96 -10.38 -21.13
N ALA A 143 23.52 -10.11 -19.94
CA ALA A 143 24.89 -10.49 -19.61
C ALA A 143 25.10 -12.01 -19.65
N MET A 144 24.15 -12.79 -19.11
CA MET A 144 24.20 -14.26 -19.18
C MET A 144 24.17 -14.78 -20.62
N MET A 145 23.32 -14.21 -21.48
CA MET A 145 23.25 -14.60 -22.90
C MET A 145 24.57 -14.32 -23.64
N VAL A 146 25.20 -13.16 -23.40
CA VAL A 146 26.49 -12.82 -24.01
C VAL A 146 27.60 -13.75 -23.53
N CYS A 147 27.63 -14.08 -22.23
CA CYS A 147 28.58 -15.06 -21.68
C CYS A 147 28.37 -16.45 -22.29
N PHE A 148 27.13 -16.91 -22.44
CA PHE A 148 26.82 -18.19 -23.09
C PHE A 148 27.30 -18.23 -24.54
N ILE A 149 27.07 -17.17 -25.31
CA ILE A 149 27.54 -17.07 -26.70
C ILE A 149 29.08 -17.10 -26.73
N ALA A 150 29.76 -16.34 -25.87
CA ALA A 150 31.22 -16.35 -25.79
C ALA A 150 31.79 -17.74 -25.44
N ILE A 151 31.20 -18.42 -24.45
CA ILE A 151 31.61 -19.78 -24.04
C ILE A 151 31.37 -20.80 -25.15
N MET A 152 30.33 -20.65 -25.97
CA MET A 152 30.05 -21.53 -27.10
C MET A 152 30.96 -21.26 -28.32
N TRP A 153 31.39 -20.01 -28.52
CA TRP A 153 32.25 -19.62 -29.64
C TRP A 153 33.74 -19.94 -29.40
N LEU A 154 34.20 -19.94 -28.14
CA LEU A 154 35.57 -20.32 -27.78
C LEU A 154 35.96 -21.76 -28.20
N PRO A 155 35.15 -22.81 -27.99
CA PRO A 155 35.45 -24.15 -28.46
C PRO A 155 35.19 -24.32 -29.96
N ALA A 156 34.21 -23.64 -30.54
CA ALA A 156 33.95 -23.72 -31.99
C ALA A 156 35.12 -23.17 -32.82
N SER A 157 35.73 -22.06 -32.38
CA SER A 157 36.93 -21.52 -33.01
C SER A 157 38.14 -22.45 -32.86
N ARG A 158 38.29 -23.13 -31.71
CA ARG A 158 39.35 -24.12 -31.45
C ARG A 158 39.20 -25.39 -32.29
N ILE A 159 37.97 -25.86 -32.50
CA ILE A 159 37.66 -27.05 -33.31
C ILE A 159 37.87 -26.74 -34.81
N LEU A 160 37.40 -25.59 -35.30
CA LEU A 160 37.62 -25.17 -36.70
C LEU A 160 39.11 -25.00 -37.05
N PHE A 161 39.93 -24.48 -36.13
CA PHE A 161 41.39 -24.43 -36.32
C PHE A 161 42.05 -25.82 -36.27
N ALA A 162 41.56 -26.73 -35.44
CA ALA A 162 42.08 -28.10 -35.37
C ALA A 162 41.74 -28.94 -36.62
N GLU A 163 40.61 -28.66 -37.28
CA GLU A 163 40.18 -29.34 -38.51
C GLU A 163 40.88 -28.78 -39.78
N TYR A 164 41.36 -27.53 -39.75
CA TYR A 164 42.11 -26.92 -40.87
C TYR A 164 43.58 -27.38 -40.94
N LEU A 165 44.18 -27.75 -39.81
CA LEU A 165 45.59 -28.19 -39.72
C LEU A 165 45.92 -29.50 -40.47
N PRO A 166 45.11 -30.57 -40.46
CA PRO A 166 45.41 -31.77 -41.25
C PRO A 166 45.19 -31.59 -42.77
N GLY A 167 44.44 -30.57 -43.20
CA GLY A 167 44.22 -30.26 -44.62
C GLY A 167 45.43 -29.59 -45.28
N VAL A 168 46.09 -28.67 -44.57
CA VAL A 168 47.25 -27.93 -45.10
C VAL A 168 48.50 -28.81 -45.19
N MET A 169 48.68 -29.76 -44.26
CA MET A 169 49.85 -30.64 -44.25
C MET A 169 49.85 -31.65 -45.41
N LYS A 170 48.68 -32.11 -45.88
CA LYS A 170 48.60 -33.03 -47.04
C LYS A 170 48.95 -32.37 -48.37
N ILE A 171 48.74 -31.05 -48.49
CA ILE A 171 49.03 -30.30 -49.73
C ILE A 171 50.54 -30.11 -49.91
N GLN A 172 51.30 -30.01 -48.82
CA GLN A 172 52.76 -29.81 -48.88
C GLN A 172 53.56 -31.10 -49.14
N VAL A 173 53.03 -32.28 -48.81
CA VAL A 173 53.76 -33.56 -48.97
C VAL A 173 53.66 -34.15 -50.39
N ASN A 174 52.66 -33.74 -51.18
CA ASN A 174 52.46 -34.27 -52.54
C ASN A 174 53.12 -33.41 -53.65
N ALA A 175 53.99 -32.48 -53.26
CA ALA A 175 54.63 -31.50 -54.15
C ALA A 175 56.16 -31.61 -54.21
N THR A 176 56.74 -32.71 -53.71
CA THR A 176 58.18 -33.03 -53.82
C THR A 176 58.39 -34.40 -54.44
#